data_AF-A0A2U3LLP6-F1
#
_entry.id   AF-A0A2U3LLP6-F1
#
_cell.length_a   1.000
_cell.length_b   1.000
_cell.length_c   1.000
_cell.angle_alpha   90.00
_cell.angle_beta   90.00
_cell.angle_gamma   90.00
#
_symmetry.space_group_name_H-M   'P 1'
#
loop_
_entity.id
_entity.type
_entity.pdbx_description
1 polymer ?
#
loop_
_entity_poly.entity_id
_entity_poly.type
_entity_poly.pdbx_seq_one_letter_code
_entity_poly.pdbx_strand_id
1 'polypeptide(L)'
;MRLILTAMLVLLPLCAQDAPPKQKQEAPPPTNLKVLKVTTSAEIRQIMRTFTVGLGVQCAYCHVMGNFASDENPKKEMARHMIQMAQKINAEFPDGKMHVSCYTCHRGEAEPKTAPEPRAQ
;
A
#
# COMPACT_ATOMS: atom_id res chain seq x y z
N MET A 1 33.76 67.09 -12.55
CA MET A 1 32.38 66.61 -12.80
C MET A 1 32.31 66.02 -14.20
N ARG A 2 32.55 64.71 -14.34
CA ARG A 2 32.19 63.86 -15.48
C ARG A 2 32.61 62.44 -15.13
N LEU A 3 31.62 61.61 -14.81
CA LEU A 3 31.75 60.23 -14.36
C LEU A 3 32.29 59.35 -15.48
N ILE A 4 33.38 58.63 -15.23
CA ILE A 4 33.82 57.51 -16.07
C ILE A 4 33.25 56.25 -15.40
N LEU A 5 32.13 55.76 -15.94
CA LEU A 5 31.49 54.51 -15.52
C LEU A 5 32.38 53.33 -15.95
N THR A 6 33.19 52.81 -15.03
CA THR A 6 33.90 51.54 -15.19
C THR A 6 32.88 50.41 -15.10
N ALA A 7 32.53 49.83 -16.26
CA ALA A 7 31.76 48.59 -16.35
C ALA A 7 32.61 47.41 -15.84
N MET A 8 32.59 47.18 -14.53
CA MET A 8 33.09 45.95 -13.96
C MET A 8 31.97 44.91 -14.08
N LEU A 9 31.99 44.16 -15.20
CA LEU A 9 31.18 42.99 -15.42
C LEU A 9 31.61 41.92 -14.41
N VAL A 10 30.98 41.92 -13.23
CA VAL A 10 31.14 40.89 -12.22
C VAL A 10 30.56 39.60 -12.79
N LEU A 11 31.40 38.78 -13.41
CA LEU A 11 31.10 37.36 -13.65
C LEU A 11 31.12 36.66 -12.29
N LEU A 12 29.97 36.64 -11.60
CA LEU A 12 29.68 35.62 -10.61
C LEU A 12 29.48 34.31 -11.37
N PRO A 13 30.31 33.28 -11.14
CA PRO A 13 29.95 31.95 -11.60
C PRO A 13 28.75 31.52 -10.76
N LEU A 14 27.58 31.51 -11.40
CA LEU A 14 26.35 30.93 -10.87
C LEU A 14 26.56 29.41 -10.82
N CYS A 15 27.30 28.94 -9.83
CA CYS A 15 27.29 27.53 -9.44
C CYS A 15 25.96 27.28 -8.74
N ALA A 16 24.87 27.23 -9.51
CA ALA A 16 23.67 26.53 -9.11
C ALA A 16 24.09 25.06 -8.93
N GLN A 17 24.47 24.70 -7.70
CA GLN A 17 24.60 23.32 -7.31
C GLN A 17 23.17 22.78 -7.22
N ASP A 18 22.66 22.26 -8.33
CA ASP A 18 21.57 21.30 -8.27
C ASP A 18 22.06 20.18 -7.36
N ALA A 19 21.54 20.16 -6.12
CA ALA A 19 21.82 19.08 -5.19
C ALA A 19 21.48 17.77 -5.90
N PRO A 20 22.38 16.77 -5.92
CA PRO A 20 22.11 15.51 -6.58
C PRO A 20 20.77 14.97 -6.05
N PRO A 21 19.88 14.48 -6.92
CA PRO A 21 18.57 14.01 -6.49
C PRO A 21 18.79 13.00 -5.37
N LYS A 22 18.25 13.27 -4.18
CA LYS A 22 18.26 12.31 -3.07
C LYS A 22 17.72 11.00 -3.62
N GLN A 23 18.61 10.02 -3.82
CA GLN A 23 18.21 8.68 -4.20
C GLN A 23 17.20 8.24 -3.15
N LYS A 24 15.94 8.03 -3.57
CA LYS A 24 14.91 7.49 -2.69
C LYS A 24 15.40 6.11 -2.28
N GLN A 25 15.93 6.01 -1.07
CA GLN A 25 16.38 4.75 -0.54
C GLN A 25 15.18 3.81 -0.49
N GLU A 26 15.27 2.73 -1.25
CA GLU A 26 14.18 1.78 -1.39
C GLU A 26 13.94 1.12 -0.02
N ALA A 27 12.67 1.05 0.38
CA ALA A 27 12.31 0.41 1.64
C ALA A 27 12.76 -1.06 1.61
N PRO A 28 13.25 -1.63 2.73
CA PRO A 28 13.72 -3.01 2.76
C PRO A 28 12.62 -3.98 2.30
N PRO A 29 12.97 -5.15 1.74
CA PRO A 29 12.00 -6.17 1.35
C PRO A 29 11.08 -6.57 2.51
N PRO A 30 9.80 -6.88 2.25
CA PRO A 30 8.91 -7.37 3.28
C PRO A 30 9.35 -8.74 3.81
N THR A 31 9.08 -8.99 5.08
CA THR A 31 9.37 -10.26 5.76
C THR A 31 8.10 -10.91 6.32
N ASN A 32 8.17 -12.21 6.65
CA ASN A 32 7.05 -13.01 7.17
C ASN A 32 5.81 -13.06 6.24
N LEU A 33 6.06 -13.16 4.94
CA LEU A 33 5.02 -13.44 3.95
C LEU A 33 4.80 -14.95 3.84
N LYS A 34 3.61 -15.42 4.26
CA LYS A 34 3.25 -16.85 4.24
C LYS A 34 2.37 -17.26 3.05
N VAL A 35 1.61 -16.31 2.50
CA VAL A 35 0.60 -16.56 1.45
C VAL A 35 0.92 -15.79 0.16
N LEU A 36 1.18 -14.49 0.29
CA LEU A 36 1.50 -13.62 -0.85
C LEU A 36 2.97 -13.84 -1.26
N LYS A 37 3.21 -14.06 -2.56
CA LYS A 37 4.55 -14.28 -3.12
C LYS A 37 5.04 -13.02 -3.82
N VAL A 38 5.43 -12.02 -3.03
CA VAL A 38 5.94 -10.72 -3.53
C VAL A 38 7.27 -10.40 -2.88
N THR A 39 8.16 -9.70 -3.59
CA THR A 39 9.53 -9.46 -3.13
C THR A 39 9.81 -8.00 -2.81
N THR A 40 8.98 -7.07 -3.31
CA THR A 40 9.23 -5.63 -3.14
C THR A 40 8.27 -5.00 -2.13
N SER A 41 8.78 -4.00 -1.41
CA SER A 41 7.98 -3.19 -0.49
C SER A 41 6.90 -2.37 -1.21
N ALA A 42 7.10 -2.02 -2.48
CA ALA A 42 6.12 -1.29 -3.27
C ALA A 42 4.89 -2.17 -3.59
N GLU A 43 5.14 -3.39 -4.06
CA GLU A 43 4.11 -4.34 -4.46
C GLU A 43 3.24 -4.77 -3.28
N ILE A 44 3.85 -5.19 -2.16
CA ILE A 44 3.09 -5.58 -0.97
C ILE A 44 2.23 -4.42 -0.45
N ARG A 45 2.75 -3.19 -0.48
CA ARG A 45 2.00 -2.01 -0.01
C ARG A 45 0.82 -1.70 -0.92
N GLN A 46 0.95 -1.90 -2.23
CA GLN A 46 -0.17 -1.79 -3.15
C GLN A 46 -1.26 -2.82 -2.84
N ILE A 47 -0.88 -4.08 -2.60
CA ILE A 47 -1.83 -5.13 -2.22
C ILE A 47 -2.54 -4.77 -0.91
N MET A 48 -1.80 -4.37 0.13
CA MET A 48 -2.38 -4.00 1.42
C MET A 48 -3.39 -2.84 1.30
N ARG A 49 -3.14 -1.87 0.41
CA ARG A 49 -4.12 -0.81 0.13
C ARG A 49 -5.43 -1.35 -0.43
N THR A 50 -5.39 -2.35 -1.30
CA THR A 50 -6.62 -2.97 -1.81
C THR A 50 -7.45 -3.61 -0.69
N PHE A 51 -6.80 -4.20 0.31
CA PHE A 51 -7.48 -4.75 1.49
C PHE A 51 -8.08 -3.66 2.36
N THR A 52 -7.35 -2.57 2.63
CA THR A 52 -7.89 -1.44 3.41
C THR A 52 -9.15 -0.87 2.79
N VAL A 53 -9.20 -0.72 1.46
CA VAL A 53 -10.38 -0.24 0.75
C VAL A 53 -11.51 -1.27 0.77
N GLY A 54 -11.20 -2.55 0.52
CA GLY A 54 -12.20 -3.61 0.47
C GLY A 54 -12.92 -3.86 1.81
N LEU A 55 -12.22 -3.64 2.93
CA LEU A 55 -12.72 -3.87 4.28
C LEU A 55 -13.10 -2.58 5.03
N GLY A 56 -12.78 -1.39 4.50
CA GLY A 56 -13.00 -0.11 5.18
C GLY A 56 -12.17 0.07 6.46
N VAL A 57 -10.98 -0.55 6.52
CA VAL A 57 -10.10 -0.53 7.71
C VAL A 57 -8.77 0.14 7.42
N GLN A 58 -8.04 0.48 8.49
CA GLN A 58 -6.67 1.03 8.41
C GLN A 58 -5.62 -0.04 8.74
N CYS A 59 -4.34 0.26 8.46
CA CYS A 59 -3.23 -0.68 8.65
C CYS A 59 -3.17 -1.32 10.04
N ALA A 60 -3.40 -0.51 11.09
CA ALA A 60 -3.36 -0.95 12.49
C ALA A 60 -4.45 -1.98 12.85
N TYR A 61 -5.49 -2.12 12.01
CA TYR A 61 -6.51 -3.15 12.21
C TYR A 61 -5.90 -4.55 12.16
N CYS A 62 -4.98 -4.80 11.23
CA CYS A 62 -4.32 -6.11 11.07
C CYS A 62 -2.87 -6.13 11.58
N HIS A 63 -2.17 -5.00 11.57
CA HIS A 63 -0.73 -4.96 11.83
C HIS A 63 -0.39 -4.33 13.18
N VAL A 64 0.71 -4.81 13.78
CA VAL A 64 1.40 -4.10 14.86
C VAL A 64 2.20 -2.95 14.25
N MET A 65 1.91 -1.72 14.69
CA MET A 65 2.55 -0.54 14.12
C MET A 65 4.03 -0.47 14.54
N GLY A 66 4.91 -0.18 13.57
CA GLY A 66 6.36 -0.29 13.76
C GLY A 66 6.92 -1.69 13.53
N ASN A 67 6.08 -2.74 13.54
CA ASN A 67 6.48 -4.11 13.22
C ASN A 67 5.43 -4.85 12.39
N PHE A 68 5.33 -4.50 11.10
CA PHE A 68 4.36 -5.09 10.18
C PHE A 68 4.52 -6.62 10.00
N ALA A 69 5.72 -7.15 10.26
CA ALA A 69 6.03 -8.56 10.18
C ALA A 69 5.51 -9.35 11.39
N SER A 70 5.21 -8.70 12.53
CA SER A 70 4.66 -9.34 13.73
C SER A 70 3.33 -10.05 13.45
N ASP A 71 3.13 -11.19 14.12
CA ASP A 71 1.89 -11.96 14.13
C ASP A 71 1.13 -11.83 15.47
N GLU A 72 1.56 -10.92 16.36
CA GLU A 72 0.92 -10.69 17.66
C GLU A 72 -0.53 -10.18 17.55
N ASN A 73 -0.87 -9.50 16.44
CA ASN A 73 -2.27 -9.18 16.15
C ASN A 73 -2.94 -10.37 15.43
N PRO A 74 -3.90 -11.08 16.07
CA PRO A 74 -4.51 -12.28 15.51
C PRO A 74 -5.32 -12.01 14.23
N LYS A 75 -5.75 -10.76 13.98
CA LYS A 75 -6.45 -10.40 12.75
C LYS A 75 -5.59 -10.61 11.50
N LYS A 76 -4.25 -10.60 11.64
CA LYS A 76 -3.34 -10.91 10.53
C LYS A 76 -3.42 -12.37 10.07
N GLU A 77 -3.53 -13.33 10.99
CA GLU A 77 -3.73 -14.73 10.62
C GLU A 77 -5.11 -14.95 10.00
N MET A 78 -6.16 -14.33 10.56
CA MET A 78 -7.48 -14.36 9.92
C MET A 78 -7.42 -13.82 8.47
N ALA A 79 -6.73 -12.69 8.25
CA ALA A 79 -6.55 -12.14 6.91
C ALA A 79 -5.82 -13.11 5.97
N ARG A 80 -4.83 -13.88 6.45
CA ARG A 80 -4.15 -14.92 5.65
C ARG A 80 -5.13 -16.01 5.20
N HIS A 81 -6.00 -16.49 6.09
CA HIS A 81 -7.04 -17.44 5.73
C HIS A 81 -8.01 -16.88 4.69
N MET A 82 -8.41 -15.61 4.82
CA MET A 82 -9.29 -14.95 3.85
C MET A 82 -8.62 -14.78 2.47
N ILE A 83 -7.32 -14.46 2.44
CA ILE A 83 -6.55 -14.38 1.18
C ILE A 83 -6.54 -15.75 0.50
N GLN A 84 -6.25 -16.82 1.23
CA GLN A 84 -6.26 -18.18 0.68
C GLN A 84 -7.64 -18.58 0.17
N MET A 85 -8.71 -18.24 0.89
CA MET A 85 -10.09 -18.48 0.46
C MET A 85 -10.40 -17.77 -0.86
N ALA A 86 -10.08 -16.49 -0.98
CA ALA A 86 -10.31 -15.73 -2.21
C ALA A 86 -9.47 -16.26 -3.38
N GLN A 87 -8.21 -16.63 -3.13
CA GLN A 87 -7.35 -17.27 -4.13
C GLN A 87 -7.95 -18.59 -4.61
N LYS A 88 -8.44 -19.43 -3.70
CA LYS A 88 -9.09 -20.70 -4.03
C LYS A 88 -10.34 -20.49 -4.89
N ILE A 89 -11.25 -19.62 -4.46
CA ILE A 89 -12.49 -19.33 -5.22
C ILE A 89 -12.15 -18.86 -6.64
N ASN A 90 -11.21 -17.92 -6.78
CA ASN A 90 -10.82 -17.43 -8.10
C ASN A 90 -10.17 -18.52 -8.98
N ALA A 91 -9.43 -19.46 -8.38
CA ALA A 91 -8.80 -20.55 -9.11
C ALA A 91 -9.79 -21.60 -9.65
N GLU A 92 -11.00 -21.68 -9.12
CA GLU A 92 -12.08 -22.53 -9.66
C GLU A 92 -12.56 -22.05 -11.05
N PHE A 93 -12.27 -20.80 -11.43
CA PHE A 93 -12.61 -20.22 -12.72
C PHE A 93 -11.37 -20.21 -13.65
N PRO A 94 -11.31 -21.06 -14.69
CA PRO A 94 -10.14 -21.20 -15.54
C PRO A 94 -10.07 -20.14 -16.66
N ASP A 95 -10.51 -18.90 -16.39
CA ASP A 95 -10.54 -17.81 -17.37
C ASP A 95 -9.50 -16.70 -17.10
N GLY A 96 -8.69 -16.87 -16.04
CA GLY A 96 -7.64 -15.93 -15.66
C GLY A 96 -8.16 -14.60 -15.11
N LYS A 97 -9.46 -14.51 -14.76
CA LYS A 97 -10.07 -13.30 -14.21
C LYS A 97 -10.20 -13.39 -12.70
N MET A 98 -10.28 -12.22 -12.07
CA MET A 98 -10.65 -12.10 -10.67
C MET A 98 -12.17 -12.00 -10.56
N HIS A 99 -12.81 -13.04 -10.05
CA HIS A 99 -14.26 -13.13 -9.83
C HIS A 99 -14.67 -12.63 -8.45
N VAL A 100 -13.82 -12.88 -7.45
CA VAL A 100 -14.04 -12.41 -6.08
C VAL A 100 -12.86 -11.59 -5.58
N SER A 101 -13.18 -10.54 -4.85
CA SER A 101 -12.23 -9.75 -4.07
C SER A 101 -12.74 -9.64 -2.63
N CYS A 102 -11.93 -9.06 -1.74
CA CYS A 102 -12.38 -8.78 -0.38
C CYS A 102 -13.68 -7.95 -0.36
N TYR A 103 -13.80 -6.99 -1.29
CA TYR A 103 -14.96 -6.11 -1.40
C TYR A 103 -16.25 -6.84 -1.77
N THR A 104 -16.17 -7.94 -2.53
CA THR A 104 -17.35 -8.72 -2.96
C THR A 104 -18.23 -9.12 -1.77
N CYS A 105 -17.60 -9.51 -0.65
CA CYS A 105 -18.29 -9.89 0.58
C CYS A 105 -18.30 -8.76 1.62
N HIS A 106 -17.15 -8.14 1.88
CA HIS A 106 -17.01 -7.14 2.96
C HIS A 106 -17.71 -5.83 2.65
N ARG A 107 -17.77 -5.42 1.38
CA ARG A 107 -18.45 -4.19 0.93
C ARG A 107 -18.00 -2.93 1.70
N GLY A 108 -16.72 -2.85 2.07
CA GLY A 108 -16.18 -1.73 2.83
C GLY A 108 -16.41 -1.81 4.34
N GLU A 109 -16.86 -2.96 4.86
CA GLU A 109 -17.03 -3.19 6.29
C GLU A 109 -16.09 -4.28 6.80
N ALA A 110 -15.62 -4.13 8.04
CA ALA A 110 -14.66 -5.07 8.63
C ALA A 110 -15.22 -6.49 8.75
N GLU A 111 -16.54 -6.60 8.92
CA GLU A 111 -17.28 -7.86 9.02
C GLU A 111 -18.40 -7.89 7.97
N PRO A 112 -18.45 -8.92 7.10
CA PRO A 112 -19.51 -9.07 6.12
C PRO A 112 -20.87 -9.33 6.79
N LYS A 113 -21.94 -8.74 6.25
CA LYS A 113 -23.31 -9.13 6.61
C LYS A 113 -23.57 -10.57 6.15
N THR A 114 -23.99 -11.44 7.06
CA THR A 114 -24.28 -12.85 6.79
C THR A 114 -25.77 -13.14 6.64
N ALA A 115 -26.64 -12.19 6.98
CA ALA A 115 -28.07 -12.27 6.84
C ALA A 115 -28.65 -10.93 6.32
N PRO A 116 -29.77 -10.96 5.59
CA PRO A 116 -30.48 -9.74 5.24
C PRO A 116 -31.07 -9.07 6.47
N GLU A 117 -31.21 -7.75 6.43
CA GLU A 117 -31.99 -7.02 7.44
C GLU A 117 -33.46 -7.47 7.38
N PRO A 118 -34.16 -7.54 8.53
CA PRO A 118 -35.60 -7.80 8.53
C PRO A 118 -36.30 -6.80 7.62
N ARG A 119 -37.20 -7.27 6.76
CA ARG A 119 -38.02 -6.37 5.93
C ARG A 119 -38.84 -5.47 6.86
N ALA A 120 -38.64 -4.16 6.75
CA ALA A 120 -39.58 -3.20 7.30
C ALA A 120 -40.94 -3.45 6.63
N GLN A 121 -41.97 -3.70 7.45
CA GLN A 121 -43.35 -3.83 7.00
C GLN A 121 -43.99 -2.44 6.88
#